data_AF-A0A6M8BCN1-F1
#
_entry.id   AF-A0A6M8BCN1-F1
#
_cell.length_a   1.000
_cell.length_b   1.000
_cell.length_c   1.000
_cell.angle_alpha   90.00
_cell.angle_beta   90.00
_cell.angle_gamma   90.00
#
_symmetry.space_group_name_H-M   'P 1'
#
loop_
_entity.id
_entity.type
_entity.pdbx_description
1 polymer ?
#
loop_
_entity_poly.entity_id
_entity_poly.type
_entity_poly.pdbx_seq_one_letter_code
_entity_poly.pdbx_strand_id
1 'polypeptide(L)'
;MANLPHFIQYQGSKRNLAKHILQFFPKNLNRLVEPFAGTAAISVATSASQITHSFWLNDLNKPLIELLELSIERPDEIANFYLELWNEQHTNSVAHYFEVRSKFNETNDPKLFLYLLARCVKGSVRYNSEGLFNQSPDKRRKGTRPETMRKNIAGVSSLLKGRCKFTSLDYREVLEQVQEDDFIYMDPPYQGVCGNRDSRYLSGINFDDFVLALEQLNRKGATFAISYDGKLGDKAFGKILPKSLNLERIEIEVGRSSQSTLLGKEETTIESLYLSPSLSKSLMNTKIIDFSYVGKKPKQLTLLEKHGEFAAATR
;
A
#
# COMPACT_ATOMS: atom_id res chain seq x y z
N MET A 1 13.86 6.18 -13.97
CA MET A 1 12.40 5.96 -13.89
C MET A 1 11.80 7.14 -13.15
N ALA A 2 10.84 7.84 -13.75
CA ALA A 2 10.14 8.91 -13.04
C ALA A 2 9.46 8.33 -11.79
N ASN A 3 9.55 9.03 -10.66
CA ASN A 3 8.83 8.63 -9.46
C ASN A 3 7.33 8.77 -9.73
N LEU A 4 6.58 7.66 -9.64
CA LEU A 4 5.13 7.69 -9.76
C LEU A 4 4.52 8.67 -8.75
N PRO A 5 3.49 9.43 -9.14
CA PRO A 5 2.85 10.38 -8.25
C PRO A 5 2.14 9.65 -7.09
N HIS A 6 1.97 10.35 -5.98
CA HIS A 6 1.19 9.93 -4.83
C HIS A 6 0.76 11.20 -4.12
N PHE A 7 -0.51 11.34 -3.75
CA PHE A 7 -0.98 12.57 -3.11
C PHE A 7 -0.51 12.66 -1.65
N ILE A 8 -0.39 11.52 -0.95
CA ILE A 8 0.00 11.49 0.46
C ILE A 8 0.83 10.27 0.82
N GLN A 9 1.68 10.40 1.84
CA GLN A 9 2.33 9.25 2.46
C GLN A 9 1.33 8.51 3.34
N TYR A 10 1.29 7.19 3.21
CA TYR A 10 0.39 6.35 3.98
C TYR A 10 1.09 5.06 4.39
N GLN A 11 0.90 4.65 5.64
CA GLN A 11 1.50 3.43 6.15
C GLN A 11 0.97 2.20 5.39
N GLY A 12 1.88 1.29 5.03
CA GLY A 12 1.55 0.09 4.26
C GLY A 12 1.48 0.29 2.75
N SER A 13 1.66 1.53 2.26
CA SER A 13 1.63 1.82 0.82
C SER A 13 2.63 0.99 0.02
N LYS A 14 2.13 0.29 -1.00
CA LYS A 14 2.92 -0.53 -1.92
C LYS A 14 3.65 0.24 -3.01
N ARG A 15 3.75 1.57 -2.91
CA ARG A 15 4.36 2.44 -3.93
C ARG A 15 5.76 1.97 -4.38
N ASN A 16 6.61 1.55 -3.44
CA ASN A 16 7.96 1.09 -3.76
C ASN A 16 7.98 -0.32 -4.38
N LEU A 17 6.97 -1.13 -4.09
CA LEU A 17 6.81 -2.51 -4.56
C LEU A 17 5.97 -2.65 -5.81
N ALA A 18 5.18 -1.63 -6.16
CA ALA A 18 4.23 -1.68 -7.25
C ALA A 18 4.89 -2.18 -8.54
N LYS A 19 6.07 -1.67 -8.89
CA LYS A 19 6.80 -2.11 -10.10
C LYS A 19 7.16 -3.61 -10.12
N HIS A 20 7.38 -4.21 -8.95
CA HIS A 20 7.72 -5.63 -8.81
C HIS A 20 6.43 -6.46 -8.82
N ILE A 21 5.41 -6.02 -8.10
CA ILE A 21 4.08 -6.65 -8.07
C ILE A 21 3.46 -6.70 -9.47
N LEU A 22 3.55 -5.60 -10.24
CA LEU A 22 3.01 -5.49 -11.60
C LEU A 22 3.67 -6.44 -12.61
N GLN A 23 4.82 -7.04 -12.30
CA GLN A 23 5.43 -8.06 -13.17
C GLN A 23 4.57 -9.32 -13.26
N PHE A 24 3.76 -9.57 -12.24
CA PHE A 24 2.84 -10.70 -12.12
C PHE A 24 1.42 -10.34 -12.57
N PHE A 25 1.19 -9.12 -13.02
CA PHE A 25 -0.11 -8.73 -13.57
C PHE A 25 -0.16 -9.12 -15.05
N PRO A 26 -1.31 -9.62 -15.54
CA PRO A 26 -1.57 -9.71 -16.97
C PRO A 26 -1.36 -8.33 -17.64
N LYS A 27 -0.91 -8.34 -18.90
CA LYS A 27 -0.55 -7.09 -19.61
C LYS A 27 -1.75 -6.24 -20.03
N ASN A 28 -2.94 -6.83 -20.03
CA ASN A 28 -4.19 -6.14 -20.31
C ASN A 28 -5.26 -6.68 -19.35
N LEU A 29 -5.93 -5.78 -18.65
CA LEU A 29 -7.02 -6.11 -17.72
C LEU A 29 -8.26 -5.32 -18.10
N ASN A 30 -9.42 -5.96 -18.02
CA ASN A 30 -10.70 -5.28 -18.19
C ASN A 30 -10.91 -4.24 -17.08
N ARG A 31 -10.75 -4.65 -15.83
CA ARG A 31 -10.85 -3.79 -14.64
C ARG A 31 -9.98 -4.31 -13.51
N LEU A 32 -9.32 -3.39 -12.81
CA LEU A 32 -8.60 -3.67 -11.56
C LEU A 32 -9.51 -3.35 -10.36
N VAL A 33 -9.72 -4.33 -9.49
CA VAL A 33 -10.47 -4.19 -8.25
C VAL A 33 -9.50 -4.24 -7.06
N GLU A 34 -9.48 -3.20 -6.23
CA GLU A 34 -8.70 -3.14 -4.99
C GLU A 34 -9.65 -3.07 -3.77
N PRO A 35 -9.99 -4.20 -3.11
CA PRO A 35 -10.82 -4.20 -1.89
C PRO A 35 -10.20 -3.45 -0.71
N PHE A 36 -8.88 -3.27 -0.72
CA PHE A 36 -8.06 -2.59 0.28
C PHE A 36 -7.14 -1.57 -0.41
N ALA A 37 -7.72 -0.61 -1.10
CA ALA A 37 -7.00 0.32 -1.98
C ALA A 37 -6.01 1.21 -1.21
N GLY A 38 -6.30 1.57 0.05
CA GLY A 38 -5.53 2.58 0.77
C GLY A 38 -5.42 3.88 -0.04
N THR A 39 -4.20 4.26 -0.41
CA THR A 39 -3.96 5.44 -1.29
C THR A 39 -3.83 5.08 -2.78
N ALA A 40 -4.35 3.92 -3.21
CA ALA A 40 -4.39 3.44 -4.60
C ALA A 40 -3.02 3.36 -5.29
N ALA A 41 -1.98 2.97 -4.55
CA ALA A 41 -0.61 2.93 -5.08
C ALA A 41 -0.45 1.93 -6.24
N ILE A 42 -1.18 0.81 -6.20
CA ILE A 42 -1.19 -0.17 -7.30
C ILE A 42 -1.99 0.38 -8.48
N SER A 43 -3.20 0.92 -8.29
CA SER A 43 -3.94 1.54 -9.40
C SER A 43 -3.19 2.67 -10.10
N VAL A 44 -2.48 3.53 -9.37
CA VAL A 44 -1.61 4.55 -9.97
C VAL A 44 -0.53 3.92 -10.85
N ALA A 45 0.14 2.87 -10.36
CA ALA A 45 1.19 2.18 -11.13
C ALA A 45 0.62 1.43 -12.35
N THR A 46 -0.53 0.79 -12.20
CA THR A 46 -1.24 0.05 -13.24
C THR A 46 -1.71 0.99 -14.35
N SER A 47 -2.28 2.15 -14.00
CA SER A 47 -2.66 3.19 -14.96
C SER A 47 -1.44 3.75 -15.70
N ALA A 48 -0.36 4.06 -14.98
CA ALA A 48 0.87 4.58 -15.59
C ALA A 48 1.54 3.57 -16.53
N SER A 49 1.32 2.27 -16.30
CA SER A 49 1.81 1.17 -17.14
C SER A 49 0.82 0.78 -18.24
N GLN A 50 -0.30 1.49 -18.37
CA GLN A 50 -1.35 1.28 -19.37
C GLN A 50 -1.92 -0.15 -19.39
N ILE A 51 -1.93 -0.81 -18.23
CA ILE A 51 -2.43 -2.18 -18.09
C ILE A 51 -3.97 -2.21 -18.11
N THR A 52 -4.61 -1.16 -17.58
CA THR A 52 -6.06 -0.99 -17.62
C THR A 52 -6.46 0.48 -17.52
N HIS A 53 -7.70 0.77 -17.88
CA HIS A 53 -8.33 2.08 -17.79
C HIS A 53 -9.58 2.08 -16.91
N SER A 54 -9.85 0.99 -16.18
CA SER A 54 -11.02 0.84 -15.31
C SER A 54 -10.59 0.35 -13.93
N PHE A 55 -10.99 1.06 -12.90
CA PHE A 55 -10.58 0.81 -11.52
C PHE A 55 -11.79 0.78 -10.60
N TRP A 56 -11.80 -0.15 -9.65
CA TRP A 56 -12.69 -0.11 -8.50
C TRP A 56 -11.83 -0.03 -7.23
N LEU A 57 -11.88 1.12 -6.59
CA LEU A 57 -11.12 1.45 -5.38
C LEU A 57 -12.05 1.37 -4.17
N ASN A 58 -11.78 0.42 -3.27
CA ASN A 58 -12.51 0.24 -2.04
C ASN A 58 -11.58 0.30 -0.82
N ASP A 59 -12.07 0.87 0.28
CA ASP A 59 -11.44 0.73 1.59
C ASP A 59 -12.52 0.88 2.66
N LEU A 60 -12.38 0.17 3.77
CA LEU A 60 -13.30 0.29 4.90
C LEU A 60 -13.24 1.70 5.53
N ASN A 61 -12.12 2.40 5.38
CA ASN A 61 -11.95 3.75 5.88
C ASN A 61 -12.65 4.78 4.98
N LYS A 62 -13.93 5.05 5.23
CA LYS A 62 -14.75 5.97 4.45
C LYS A 62 -14.11 7.35 4.21
N PRO A 63 -13.58 8.08 5.23
CA PRO A 63 -12.87 9.33 5.00
C PRO A 63 -11.67 9.22 4.06
N LEU A 64 -10.98 8.07 4.02
CA LEU A 64 -9.87 7.84 3.10
C LEU A 64 -10.36 7.71 1.66
N ILE A 65 -11.44 6.98 1.42
CA ILE A 65 -12.01 6.82 0.08
C ILE A 65 -12.61 8.12 -0.43
N GLU A 66 -13.33 8.87 0.41
CA GLU A 66 -13.86 10.18 0.03
C GLU A 66 -12.73 11.18 -0.28
N LEU A 67 -11.63 11.12 0.48
CA LEU A 67 -10.43 11.91 0.17
C LEU A 67 -9.79 11.50 -1.15
N LEU A 68 -9.71 10.20 -1.42
CA LEU A 68 -9.14 9.66 -2.65
C LEU A 68 -9.99 10.08 -3.87
N GLU A 69 -11.31 9.95 -3.78
CA GLU A 69 -12.28 10.41 -4.78
C GLU A 69 -12.12 11.91 -5.04
N LEU A 70 -12.14 12.73 -3.98
CA LEU A 70 -12.00 14.18 -4.12
C LEU A 70 -10.65 14.56 -4.76
N SER A 71 -9.57 13.88 -4.37
CA SER A 71 -8.23 14.11 -4.93
C SER A 71 -8.11 13.73 -6.41
N ILE A 72 -8.85 12.72 -6.85
CA ILE A 72 -8.84 12.25 -8.24
C ILE A 72 -9.78 13.08 -9.10
N GLU A 73 -11.01 13.31 -8.66
CA GLU A 73 -12.07 13.91 -9.48
C GLU A 73 -12.07 15.45 -9.41
N ARG A 74 -11.74 16.04 -8.26
CA ARG A 74 -11.74 17.49 -8.02
C ARG A 74 -10.42 18.00 -7.44
N PRO A 75 -9.29 17.79 -8.17
CA PRO A 75 -7.94 18.05 -7.65
C PRO A 75 -7.71 19.51 -7.21
N ASP A 76 -8.29 20.48 -7.90
CA ASP A 76 -8.12 21.90 -7.56
C ASP A 76 -8.87 22.29 -6.29
N GLU A 77 -10.05 21.72 -6.06
CA GLU A 77 -10.86 21.96 -4.86
C GLU A 77 -10.08 21.55 -3.61
N ILE A 78 -9.59 20.31 -3.56
CA ILE A 78 -8.84 19.81 -2.41
C ILE A 78 -7.48 20.51 -2.25
N ALA A 79 -6.80 20.85 -3.35
CA ALA A 79 -5.51 21.52 -3.28
C ALA A 79 -5.63 22.97 -2.79
N ASN A 80 -6.70 23.69 -3.17
CA ASN A 80 -7.00 25.03 -2.67
C ASN A 80 -7.36 24.99 -1.18
N PHE A 81 -8.25 24.08 -0.78
CA PHE A 81 -8.61 23.92 0.62
C PHE A 81 -7.39 23.58 1.50
N TYR A 82 -6.52 22.67 1.02
CA TYR A 82 -5.29 22.34 1.73
C TYR A 82 -4.38 23.56 1.91
N LEU A 83 -4.24 24.41 0.89
CA LEU A 83 -3.42 25.63 0.96
C LEU A 83 -3.96 26.61 2.03
N GLU A 84 -5.27 26.86 2.04
CA GLU A 84 -5.92 27.74 3.01
C GLU A 84 -5.68 27.25 4.43
N LEU A 85 -6.03 25.98 4.71
CA LEU A 85 -5.84 25.37 6.01
C LEU A 85 -4.36 25.29 6.42
N TRP A 86 -3.46 25.08 5.45
CA TRP A 86 -2.03 25.07 5.72
C TRP A 86 -1.51 26.44 6.14
N ASN A 87 -2.03 27.54 5.61
CA ASN A 87 -1.63 28.91 5.97
C ASN A 87 -2.15 29.33 7.36
N GLU A 88 -3.31 28.83 7.79
CA GLU A 88 -3.87 29.14 9.13
C GLU A 88 -2.96 28.69 10.29
N GLN A 89 -2.08 27.71 10.05
CA GLN A 89 -1.23 27.15 11.11
C GLN A 89 -0.08 28.07 11.57
N HIS A 90 0.19 29.19 10.91
CA HIS A 90 1.45 29.94 11.08
C HIS A 90 1.64 30.57 12.46
N THR A 91 0.56 30.98 13.14
CA THR A 91 0.59 31.55 14.50
C THR A 91 0.88 30.49 15.56
N ASN A 92 0.07 29.43 15.63
CA ASN A 92 0.29 28.31 16.54
C ASN A 92 -0.02 26.98 15.86
N SER A 93 0.99 26.44 15.20
CA SER A 93 0.80 25.25 14.39
C SER A 93 0.35 24.04 15.22
N VAL A 94 0.85 23.83 16.44
CA VAL A 94 0.49 22.63 17.21
C VAL A 94 -0.96 22.71 17.70
N ALA A 95 -1.39 23.85 18.22
CA ALA A 95 -2.78 24.05 18.62
C ALA A 95 -3.74 23.89 17.43
N HIS A 96 -3.40 24.50 16.28
CA HIS A 96 -4.19 24.37 15.06
C HIS A 96 -4.32 22.91 14.60
N TYR A 97 -3.28 22.08 14.73
CA TYR A 97 -3.41 20.64 14.43
C TYR A 97 -4.46 19.94 15.30
N PHE A 98 -4.48 20.22 16.61
CA PHE A 98 -5.43 19.61 17.52
C PHE A 98 -6.86 20.12 17.28
N GLU A 99 -7.02 21.37 16.90
CA GLU A 99 -8.31 21.93 16.48
C GLU A 99 -8.84 21.22 15.22
N VAL A 100 -8.01 21.11 14.18
CA VAL A 100 -8.35 20.38 12.95
C VAL A 100 -8.66 18.91 13.26
N ARG A 101 -7.94 18.29 14.19
CA ARG A 101 -8.20 16.91 14.62
C ARG A 101 -9.54 16.77 15.33
N SER A 102 -9.91 17.70 16.21
CA SER A 102 -11.24 17.70 16.86
C SER A 102 -12.34 17.81 15.82
N LYS A 103 -12.24 18.81 14.93
CA LYS A 103 -13.19 19.01 13.83
C LYS A 103 -13.29 17.78 12.93
N PHE A 104 -12.18 17.13 12.61
CA PHE A 104 -12.18 15.89 11.82
C PHE A 104 -12.91 14.76 12.56
N ASN A 105 -12.63 14.57 13.85
CA ASN A 105 -13.30 13.53 14.64
C ASN A 105 -14.81 13.77 14.81
N GLU A 106 -15.26 15.03 14.72
CA GLU A 106 -16.68 15.40 14.75
C GLU A 106 -17.38 15.25 13.38
N THR A 107 -16.68 15.54 12.29
CA THR A 107 -17.29 15.68 10.94
C THR A 107 -16.94 14.58 9.96
N ASN A 108 -15.84 13.85 10.19
CA ASN A 108 -15.20 12.96 9.23
C ASN A 108 -14.85 13.62 7.88
N ASP A 109 -14.71 14.94 7.81
CA ASP A 109 -14.45 15.65 6.55
C ASP A 109 -13.10 15.21 5.92
N PRO A 110 -13.11 14.63 4.70
CA PRO A 110 -11.91 14.15 4.02
C PRO A 110 -10.87 15.26 3.77
N LYS A 111 -11.30 16.51 3.63
CA LYS A 111 -10.38 17.65 3.40
C LYS A 111 -9.54 17.95 4.64
N LEU A 112 -10.14 17.88 5.83
CA LEU A 112 -9.42 17.96 7.10
C LEU A 112 -8.49 16.74 7.26
N PHE A 113 -8.93 15.56 6.79
CA PHE A 113 -8.13 14.36 6.86
C PHE A 113 -6.83 14.46 6.05
N LEU A 114 -6.84 15.06 4.86
CA LEU A 114 -5.62 15.30 4.08
C LEU A 114 -4.58 16.10 4.87
N TYR A 115 -5.02 17.16 5.56
CA TYR A 115 -4.16 17.97 6.39
C TYR A 115 -3.54 17.15 7.53
N LEU A 116 -4.37 16.35 8.22
CA LEU A 116 -3.91 15.48 9.29
C LEU A 116 -2.90 14.45 8.80
N LEU A 117 -3.15 13.79 7.66
CA LEU A 117 -2.23 12.82 7.04
C LEU A 117 -0.91 13.47 6.62
N ALA A 118 -0.96 14.67 6.06
CA ALA A 118 0.23 15.40 5.64
C ALA A 118 1.14 15.72 6.83
N ARG A 119 0.55 15.91 8.00
CA ARG A 119 1.22 16.47 9.18
C ARG A 119 1.47 15.48 10.30
N CYS A 120 0.77 14.34 10.33
CA CYS A 120 0.94 13.35 11.39
C CYS A 120 2.31 12.67 11.32
N VAL A 121 2.74 12.11 12.44
CA VAL A 121 4.00 11.37 12.52
C VAL A 121 4.00 10.21 11.52
N LYS A 122 5.00 10.22 10.62
CA LYS A 122 5.27 9.18 9.62
C LYS A 122 4.11 8.85 8.65
N GLY A 123 3.11 9.73 8.50
CA GLY A 123 1.93 9.42 7.67
C GLY A 123 1.18 8.17 8.17
N SER A 124 1.27 7.88 9.48
CA SER A 124 0.69 6.70 10.10
C SER A 124 -0.60 7.05 10.83
N VAL A 125 -1.73 6.60 10.28
CA VAL A 125 -3.04 6.74 10.93
C VAL A 125 -3.09 5.88 12.18
N ARG A 126 -3.80 6.38 13.19
CA ARG A 126 -4.13 5.64 14.41
C ARG A 126 -5.51 6.07 14.87
N TYR A 127 -6.27 5.08 15.31
CA TYR A 127 -7.61 5.27 15.84
C TYR A 127 -7.67 4.71 17.27
N ASN A 128 -8.35 5.43 18.16
CA ASN A 128 -8.63 4.93 19.50
C ASN A 128 -9.75 3.86 19.46
N SER A 129 -10.10 3.30 20.62
CA SER A 129 -11.17 2.30 20.75
C SER A 129 -12.57 2.81 20.37
N GLU A 130 -12.75 4.13 20.28
CA GLU A 130 -14.00 4.79 19.87
C GLU A 130 -14.01 5.08 18.35
N GLY A 131 -12.98 4.68 17.61
CA GLY A 131 -12.84 4.95 16.18
C GLY A 131 -12.39 6.38 15.84
N LEU A 132 -12.00 7.18 16.84
CA LEU A 132 -11.53 8.56 16.64
C LEU A 132 -10.04 8.60 16.29
N PHE A 133 -9.67 9.44 15.34
CA PHE A 133 -8.27 9.64 14.96
C PHE A 133 -7.49 10.25 16.14
N ASN A 134 -6.41 9.59 16.55
CA ASN A 134 -5.67 9.93 17.77
C ASN A 134 -4.16 10.15 17.58
N GLN A 135 -3.66 10.21 16.34
CA GLN A 135 -2.24 10.45 16.08
C GLN A 135 -1.81 11.89 16.46
N SER A 136 -0.54 12.03 16.83
CA SER A 136 0.11 13.30 17.13
C SER A 136 0.72 13.97 15.89
N PRO A 137 0.86 15.31 15.87
CA PRO A 137 1.55 16.01 14.80
C PRO A 137 3.05 15.70 14.80
N ASP A 138 3.66 15.64 13.61
CA ASP A 138 5.11 15.67 13.49
C ASP A 138 5.61 17.09 13.82
N LYS A 139 6.29 17.24 14.96
CA LYS A 139 6.78 18.55 15.42
C LYS A 139 7.93 19.11 14.58
N ARG A 140 8.53 18.31 13.70
CA ARG A 140 9.69 18.71 12.88
C ARG A 140 9.28 19.38 11.56
N ARG A 141 8.02 19.22 11.14
CA ARG A 141 7.52 19.70 9.85
C ARG A 141 6.08 20.21 9.96
N LYS A 142 5.73 21.14 9.08
CA LYS A 142 4.38 21.75 9.01
C LYS A 142 3.44 21.03 8.04
N GLY A 143 3.76 19.79 7.67
CA GLY A 143 3.12 19.06 6.57
C GLY A 143 3.84 19.22 5.24
N THR A 144 3.24 18.69 4.16
CA THR A 144 3.74 18.83 2.79
C THR A 144 3.55 20.27 2.32
N ARG A 145 4.53 20.85 1.62
CA ARG A 145 4.36 22.22 1.07
C ARG A 145 3.19 22.26 0.06
N PRO A 146 2.32 23.27 0.09
CA PRO A 146 1.14 23.33 -0.78
C PRO A 146 1.43 23.15 -2.27
N GLU A 147 2.54 23.68 -2.79
CA GLU A 147 2.91 23.54 -4.21
C GLU A 147 3.25 22.08 -4.55
N THR A 148 3.92 21.39 -3.63
CA THR A 148 4.24 19.96 -3.78
C THR A 148 2.97 19.12 -3.68
N MET A 149 2.08 19.45 -2.73
CA MET A 149 0.79 18.79 -2.57
C MET A 149 -0.05 18.91 -3.84
N ARG A 150 -0.20 20.12 -4.38
CA ARG A 150 -0.93 20.37 -5.63
C ARG A 150 -0.38 19.55 -6.79
N LYS A 151 0.95 19.56 -6.99
CA LYS A 151 1.59 18.78 -8.05
C LYS A 151 1.33 17.29 -7.90
N ASN A 152 1.40 16.77 -6.67
CA ASN A 152 1.15 15.37 -6.38
C ASN A 152 -0.29 14.95 -6.65
N ILE A 153 -1.27 15.75 -6.18
CA ILE A 153 -2.70 15.54 -6.43
C ILE A 153 -2.97 15.57 -7.93
N ALA A 154 -2.49 16.59 -8.65
CA ALA A 154 -2.64 16.69 -10.10
C ALA A 154 -2.04 15.49 -10.84
N GLY A 155 -0.89 14.98 -10.40
CA GLY A 155 -0.26 13.79 -10.97
C GLY A 155 -1.13 12.54 -10.82
N VAL A 156 -1.70 12.30 -9.62
CA VAL A 156 -2.60 11.16 -9.39
C VAL A 156 -3.90 11.32 -10.18
N SER A 157 -4.52 12.51 -10.14
CA SER A 157 -5.72 12.82 -10.90
C SER A 157 -5.53 12.58 -12.40
N SER A 158 -4.40 12.99 -12.98
CA SER A 158 -4.13 12.78 -14.42
C SER A 158 -4.11 11.30 -14.86
N LEU A 159 -3.87 10.38 -13.93
CA LEU A 159 -3.83 8.95 -14.20
C LEU A 159 -5.18 8.25 -13.99
N LEU A 160 -6.01 8.74 -13.07
CA LEU A 160 -7.18 8.01 -12.57
C LEU A 160 -8.52 8.73 -12.80
N LYS A 161 -8.51 10.03 -13.09
CA LYS A 161 -9.73 10.84 -13.22
C LYS A 161 -10.68 10.28 -14.28
N GLY A 162 -11.95 10.12 -13.93
CA GLY A 162 -13.00 9.59 -14.80
C GLY A 162 -12.89 8.10 -15.09
N ARG A 163 -12.05 7.35 -14.36
CA ARG A 163 -11.79 5.91 -14.58
C ARG A 163 -12.07 5.04 -13.35
N CYS A 164 -12.56 5.62 -12.27
CA CYS A 164 -12.65 4.97 -10.97
C CYS A 164 -14.10 4.86 -10.47
N LYS A 165 -14.45 3.69 -9.94
CA LYS A 165 -15.56 3.49 -9.00
C LYS A 165 -14.99 3.54 -7.59
N PHE A 166 -15.59 4.35 -6.71
CA PHE A 166 -15.21 4.48 -5.32
C PHE A 166 -16.27 3.86 -4.41
N THR A 167 -15.87 3.04 -3.45
CA THR A 167 -16.78 2.49 -2.43
C THR A 167 -16.11 2.40 -1.07
N SER A 168 -16.92 2.41 -0.01
CA SER A 168 -16.47 2.08 1.33
C SER A 168 -17.35 0.98 1.90
N LEU A 169 -16.98 -0.26 1.59
CA LEU A 169 -17.70 -1.48 1.94
C LEU A 169 -16.75 -2.46 2.64
N ASP A 170 -17.33 -3.44 3.33
CA ASP A 170 -16.55 -4.60 3.75
C ASP A 170 -15.99 -5.32 2.51
N TYR A 171 -14.75 -5.82 2.60
CA TYR A 171 -14.10 -6.48 1.48
C TYR A 171 -14.92 -7.67 0.94
N ARG A 172 -15.68 -8.37 1.80
CA ARG A 172 -16.53 -9.49 1.41
C ARG A 172 -17.62 -9.04 0.44
N GLU A 173 -18.25 -7.89 0.69
CA GLU A 173 -19.27 -7.32 -0.19
C GLU A 173 -18.70 -6.92 -1.56
N VAL A 174 -17.44 -6.45 -1.58
CA VAL A 174 -16.73 -6.17 -2.84
C VAL A 174 -16.47 -7.47 -3.60
N LEU A 175 -15.93 -8.48 -2.92
CA LEU A 175 -15.60 -9.79 -3.50
C LEU A 175 -16.83 -10.56 -4.00
N GLU A 176 -18.02 -10.29 -3.47
CA GLU A 176 -19.27 -10.85 -3.96
C GLU A 176 -19.71 -10.24 -5.30
N GLN A 177 -19.37 -8.97 -5.53
CA GLN A 177 -19.76 -8.17 -6.70
C GLN A 177 -18.73 -8.19 -7.85
N VAL A 178 -17.59 -8.86 -7.67
CA VAL A 178 -16.58 -9.01 -8.73
C VAL A 178 -17.14 -9.80 -9.91
N GLN A 179 -16.78 -9.38 -11.10
CA GLN A 179 -17.14 -10.01 -12.36
C GLN A 179 -16.04 -10.99 -12.79
N GLU A 180 -16.38 -11.89 -13.72
CA GLU A 180 -15.47 -12.95 -14.19
C GLU A 180 -14.15 -12.41 -14.76
N ASP A 181 -14.21 -11.28 -15.48
CA ASP A 181 -13.06 -10.63 -16.11
C ASP A 181 -12.34 -9.60 -15.21
N ASP A 182 -12.74 -9.48 -13.95
CA ASP A 182 -12.05 -8.62 -13.00
C ASP A 182 -10.72 -9.23 -12.57
N PHE A 183 -9.70 -8.39 -12.44
CA PHE A 183 -8.48 -8.73 -11.73
C PHE A 183 -8.52 -8.09 -10.34
N ILE A 184 -8.33 -8.91 -9.31
CA ILE A 184 -8.45 -8.47 -7.92
C ILE A 184 -7.05 -8.39 -7.30
N TYR A 185 -6.66 -7.22 -6.82
CA TYR A 185 -5.45 -7.05 -6.02
C TYR A 185 -5.82 -6.76 -4.57
N MET A 186 -5.32 -7.59 -3.65
CA MET A 186 -5.60 -7.49 -2.23
C MET A 186 -4.34 -7.16 -1.44
N ASP A 187 -4.42 -6.13 -0.59
CA ASP A 187 -3.39 -5.76 0.38
C ASP A 187 -4.01 -5.49 1.75
N PRO A 188 -4.56 -6.53 2.40
CA PRO A 188 -5.26 -6.37 3.67
C PRO A 188 -4.27 -6.01 4.79
N PRO A 189 -4.77 -5.45 5.91
CA PRO A 189 -3.94 -5.22 7.08
C PRO A 189 -3.40 -6.55 7.64
N TYR A 190 -2.08 -6.65 7.84
CA TYR A 190 -1.45 -7.84 8.40
C TYR A 190 -1.95 -8.15 9.83
N GLN A 191 -2.09 -9.44 10.15
CA GLN A 191 -2.34 -9.86 11.54
C GLN A 191 -1.24 -9.35 12.48
N GLY A 192 -1.65 -8.77 13.61
CA GLY A 192 -0.75 -8.17 14.61
C GLY A 192 -0.46 -6.68 14.43
N VAL A 193 -1.00 -6.04 13.38
CA VAL A 193 -0.88 -4.57 13.18
C VAL A 193 -2.08 -3.79 13.72
N CYS A 194 -3.21 -4.48 13.93
CA CYS A 194 -4.40 -3.98 14.64
C CYS A 194 -4.44 -4.61 16.04
N GLY A 195 -3.99 -3.87 17.06
CA GLY A 195 -4.10 -4.27 18.47
C GLY A 195 -5.24 -3.53 19.17
N ASN A 196 -5.65 -4.01 20.35
CA ASN A 196 -6.75 -3.43 21.14
C ASN A 196 -6.49 -1.99 21.66
N ARG A 197 -5.24 -1.51 21.58
CA ARG A 197 -4.84 -0.14 21.90
C ARG A 197 -4.06 0.42 20.71
N ASP A 198 -4.56 1.50 20.12
CA ASP A 198 -3.95 2.22 18.99
C ASP A 198 -3.82 1.41 17.69
N SER A 199 -4.96 1.00 17.12
CA SER A 199 -4.98 0.31 15.82
C SER A 199 -4.46 1.22 14.71
N ARG A 200 -3.58 0.68 13.85
CA ARG A 200 -3.02 1.40 12.68
C ARG A 200 -3.93 1.37 11.46
N TYR A 201 -5.05 0.66 11.56
CA TYR A 201 -6.11 0.59 10.55
C TYR A 201 -7.46 0.71 11.27
N LEU A 202 -8.51 1.09 10.53
CA LEU A 202 -9.84 1.25 11.11
C LEU A 202 -10.36 -0.07 11.71
N SER A 203 -10.08 -1.19 11.04
CA SER A 203 -10.35 -2.52 11.55
C SER A 203 -9.26 -3.50 11.11
N GLY A 204 -9.10 -4.59 11.87
CA GLY A 204 -8.36 -5.77 11.42
C GLY A 204 -9.25 -6.69 10.59
N ILE A 205 -8.65 -7.69 9.97
CA ILE A 205 -9.38 -8.79 9.32
C ILE A 205 -9.31 -10.04 10.18
N ASN A 206 -10.42 -10.78 10.26
CA ASN A 206 -10.39 -12.14 10.78
C ASN A 206 -9.72 -13.04 9.74
N PHE A 207 -8.73 -13.82 10.17
CA PHE A 207 -7.95 -14.67 9.25
C PHE A 207 -8.78 -15.80 8.66
N ASP A 208 -9.63 -16.44 9.45
CA ASP A 208 -10.43 -17.57 8.98
C ASP A 208 -11.50 -17.08 8.00
N ASP A 209 -12.13 -15.92 8.27
CA ASP A 209 -13.07 -15.29 7.32
C ASP A 209 -12.37 -14.87 6.02
N PHE A 210 -11.12 -14.39 6.10
CA PHE A 210 -10.35 -14.04 4.92
C PHE A 210 -10.01 -15.29 4.10
N VAL A 211 -9.56 -16.37 4.73
CA VAL A 211 -9.31 -17.66 4.06
C VAL A 211 -10.57 -18.19 3.38
N LEU A 212 -11.72 -18.15 4.05
CA LEU A 212 -13.00 -18.56 3.46
C LEU A 212 -13.38 -17.73 2.23
N ALA A 213 -13.16 -16.41 2.26
CA ALA A 213 -13.40 -15.56 1.10
C ALA A 213 -12.49 -15.93 -0.09
N LEU A 214 -11.21 -16.26 0.17
CA LEU A 214 -10.28 -16.72 -0.86
C LEU A 214 -10.66 -18.08 -1.44
N GLU A 215 -11.17 -19.01 -0.62
CA GLU A 215 -11.70 -20.28 -1.11
C GLU A 215 -12.86 -20.07 -2.08
N GLN A 216 -13.77 -19.14 -1.77
CA GLN A 216 -14.90 -18.81 -2.64
C GLN A 216 -14.44 -18.21 -3.97
N LEU A 217 -13.46 -17.29 -3.94
CA LEU A 217 -12.88 -16.72 -5.17
C LEU A 217 -12.23 -17.81 -6.04
N ASN A 218 -11.46 -18.72 -5.42
CA ASN A 218 -10.86 -19.84 -6.14
C ASN A 218 -11.92 -20.76 -6.77
N ARG A 219 -13.02 -21.05 -6.07
CA ARG A 219 -14.14 -21.85 -6.63
C ARG A 219 -14.81 -21.16 -7.82
N LYS A 220 -14.86 -19.84 -7.84
CA LYS A 220 -15.36 -19.03 -8.97
C LYS A 220 -14.35 -18.91 -10.12
N GLY A 221 -13.12 -19.41 -9.99
CA GLY A 221 -12.07 -19.25 -10.99
C GLY A 221 -11.50 -17.84 -11.09
N ALA A 222 -11.71 -17.00 -10.08
CA ALA A 222 -11.32 -15.59 -10.11
C ALA A 222 -9.79 -15.40 -10.20
N THR A 223 -9.38 -14.36 -10.92
CA THR A 223 -7.97 -13.99 -11.07
C THR A 223 -7.60 -12.96 -10.02
N PHE A 224 -6.71 -13.32 -9.09
CA PHE A 224 -6.32 -12.41 -8.01
C PHE A 224 -4.87 -12.58 -7.55
N ALA A 225 -4.34 -11.51 -6.95
CA ALA A 225 -3.05 -11.48 -6.28
C ALA A 225 -3.16 -10.84 -4.89
N ILE A 226 -2.36 -11.29 -3.93
CA ILE A 226 -2.44 -10.87 -2.53
C ILE A 226 -1.05 -10.56 -1.97
N SER A 227 -0.87 -9.37 -1.42
CA SER A 227 0.27 -9.05 -0.54
C SER A 227 -0.15 -9.26 0.92
N TYR A 228 0.30 -10.32 1.59
CA TYR A 228 -0.30 -10.74 2.89
C TYR A 228 0.67 -10.96 4.06
N ASP A 229 1.91 -11.34 3.81
CA ASP A 229 2.87 -11.59 4.89
C ASP A 229 4.26 -11.13 4.48
N GLY A 230 5.17 -11.12 5.44
CA GLY A 230 6.53 -10.71 5.18
C GLY A 230 7.49 -11.12 6.29
N LYS A 231 8.77 -10.89 6.02
CA LYS A 231 9.86 -11.17 6.95
C LYS A 231 10.79 -9.97 7.03
N LEU A 232 11.32 -9.73 8.23
CA LEU A 232 12.41 -8.81 8.48
C LEU A 232 13.49 -9.55 9.27
N GLY A 233 14.59 -9.90 8.61
CA GLY A 233 15.55 -10.86 9.17
C GLY A 233 14.82 -12.15 9.56
N ASP A 234 14.99 -12.60 10.81
CA ASP A 234 14.35 -13.81 11.34
C ASP A 234 12.89 -13.60 11.78
N LYS A 235 12.39 -12.35 11.79
CA LYS A 235 11.05 -12.02 12.27
C LYS A 235 10.02 -12.11 11.16
N ALA A 236 9.07 -13.03 11.29
CA ALA A 236 7.90 -13.11 10.41
C ALA A 236 6.76 -12.19 10.87
N PHE A 237 6.01 -11.65 9.92
CA PHE A 237 4.80 -10.86 10.13
C PHE A 237 3.66 -11.46 9.32
N GLY A 238 2.48 -11.59 9.94
CA GLY A 238 1.33 -12.26 9.33
C GLY A 238 1.40 -13.79 9.43
N LYS A 239 0.25 -14.45 9.25
CA LYS A 239 0.17 -15.90 9.09
C LYS A 239 0.33 -16.25 7.62
N ILE A 240 1.05 -17.34 7.35
CA ILE A 240 1.13 -17.91 6.01
C ILE A 240 -0.27 -18.40 5.60
N LEU A 241 -0.68 -18.10 4.37
CA LEU A 241 -1.97 -18.55 3.85
C LEU A 241 -1.99 -20.10 3.69
N PRO A 242 -3.11 -20.78 3.99
CA PRO A 242 -3.15 -22.24 3.96
C PRO A 242 -2.84 -22.85 2.59
N LYS A 243 -2.08 -23.95 2.59
CA LYS A 243 -1.78 -24.71 1.36
C LYS A 243 -3.04 -25.23 0.65
N SER A 244 -4.16 -25.42 1.38
CA SER A 244 -5.45 -25.82 0.82
C SER A 244 -6.01 -24.84 -0.21
N LEU A 245 -5.57 -23.57 -0.18
CA LEU A 245 -5.95 -22.56 -1.17
C LEU A 245 -5.24 -22.74 -2.52
N ASN A 246 -4.22 -23.60 -2.62
CA ASN A 246 -3.42 -23.82 -3.83
C ASN A 246 -2.85 -22.53 -4.45
N LEU A 247 -2.54 -21.52 -3.62
CA LEU A 247 -1.94 -20.28 -4.08
C LEU A 247 -0.44 -20.47 -4.34
N GLU A 248 0.06 -19.88 -5.41
CA GLU A 248 1.50 -19.79 -5.64
C GLU A 248 2.07 -18.63 -4.84
N ARG A 249 3.03 -18.91 -3.96
CA ARG A 249 3.67 -17.92 -3.10
C ARG A 249 5.03 -17.52 -3.66
N ILE A 250 5.22 -16.23 -3.89
CA ILE A 250 6.46 -15.62 -4.36
C ILE A 250 6.98 -14.68 -3.28
N GLU A 251 8.29 -14.72 -3.02
CA GLU A 251 8.95 -13.79 -2.10
C GLU A 251 9.60 -12.64 -2.90
N ILE A 252 9.25 -11.40 -2.56
CA ILE A 252 9.76 -10.17 -3.19
C ILE A 252 10.68 -9.46 -2.20
N GLU A 253 11.95 -9.29 -2.59
CA GLU A 253 12.90 -8.51 -1.80
C GLU A 253 12.63 -7.00 -1.95
N VAL A 254 12.14 -6.36 -0.89
CA VAL A 254 11.81 -4.93 -0.86
C VAL A 254 13.07 -4.07 -0.73
N GLY A 255 14.10 -4.62 -0.08
CA GLY A 255 15.36 -3.94 0.26
C GLY A 255 15.53 -3.70 1.76
N ARG A 256 16.48 -2.83 2.13
CA ARG A 256 16.83 -2.58 3.55
C ARG A 256 15.67 -1.93 4.32
N SER A 257 15.40 -2.45 5.51
CA SER A 257 14.42 -1.87 6.43
C SER A 257 14.88 -0.49 6.92
N SER A 258 14.03 0.51 6.70
CA SER A 258 14.28 1.87 7.20
C SER A 258 14.32 1.90 8.73
N GLN A 259 13.54 1.05 9.40
CA GLN A 259 13.54 0.96 10.86
C GLN A 259 14.81 0.31 11.39
N SER A 260 15.27 -0.77 10.76
CA SER A 260 16.49 -1.47 11.16
C SER A 260 17.73 -0.61 10.89
N THR A 261 17.74 0.13 9.77
CA THR A 261 18.80 1.10 9.45
C THR A 261 18.90 2.20 10.52
N LEU A 262 17.76 2.72 10.99
CA LEU A 262 17.72 3.71 12.08
C LEU A 262 18.23 3.14 13.42
N LEU A 263 18.20 1.81 13.58
CA LEU A 263 18.71 1.09 14.75
C LEU A 263 20.13 0.54 14.52
N GLY A 264 20.81 0.91 13.43
CA GLY A 264 22.17 0.46 13.11
C GLY A 264 22.28 -0.99 12.64
N LYS A 265 21.17 -1.63 12.26
CA LYS A 265 21.12 -3.02 11.77
C LYS A 265 20.91 -3.08 10.25
N GLU A 266 21.60 -4.00 9.59
CA GLU A 266 21.37 -4.32 8.18
C GLU A 266 20.39 -5.51 8.06
N GLU A 267 19.10 -5.22 8.00
CA GLU A 267 18.06 -6.23 7.78
C GLU A 267 17.30 -5.94 6.50
N THR A 268 17.09 -6.98 5.69
CA THR A 268 16.31 -6.91 4.45
C THR A 268 14.85 -7.26 4.74
N THR A 269 13.94 -6.49 4.14
CA THR A 269 12.50 -6.76 4.18
C THR A 269 12.12 -7.61 2.97
N ILE A 270 11.41 -8.70 3.23
CA ILE A 270 10.83 -9.57 2.22
C ILE A 270 9.31 -9.52 2.39
N GLU A 271 8.58 -9.33 1.30
CA GLU A 271 7.11 -9.43 1.28
C GLU A 271 6.68 -10.59 0.39
N SER A 272 5.66 -11.33 0.81
CA SER A 272 5.08 -12.43 0.03
C SER A 272 3.93 -11.92 -0.83
N LEU A 273 4.01 -12.26 -2.11
CA LEU A 273 2.91 -12.13 -3.08
C LEU A 273 2.33 -13.52 -3.34
N TYR A 274 1.02 -13.68 -3.14
CA TYR A 274 0.30 -14.90 -3.45
C TYR A 274 -0.51 -14.72 -4.72
N LEU A 275 -0.46 -15.70 -5.63
CA LEU A 275 -1.20 -15.70 -6.88
C LEU A 275 -2.27 -16.79 -6.87
N SER A 276 -3.46 -16.48 -7.38
CA SER A 276 -4.51 -17.48 -7.55
C SER A 276 -4.12 -18.53 -8.59
N PRO A 277 -4.67 -19.77 -8.53
CA PRO A 277 -4.40 -20.80 -9.53
C PRO A 277 -4.70 -20.33 -10.97
N SER A 278 -5.76 -19.52 -11.13
CA SER A 278 -6.15 -18.94 -12.42
C SER A 278 -5.05 -18.00 -12.95
N LEU A 279 -4.52 -17.13 -12.08
CA LEU A 279 -3.43 -16.21 -12.42
C LEU A 279 -2.14 -16.97 -12.76
N SER A 280 -1.71 -17.89 -11.89
CA SER A 280 -0.50 -18.69 -12.11
C SER A 280 -0.54 -19.44 -13.45
N LYS A 281 -1.68 -20.05 -13.78
CA LYS A 281 -1.86 -20.74 -15.08
C LYS A 281 -1.75 -19.78 -16.27
N SER A 282 -2.33 -18.59 -16.16
CA SER A 282 -2.22 -17.55 -17.20
C SER A 282 -0.78 -17.07 -17.39
N LEU A 283 -0.02 -16.95 -16.30
CA LEU A 283 1.37 -16.51 -16.33
C LEU A 283 2.30 -17.58 -16.89
N MET A 284 2.05 -18.88 -16.70
CA MET A 284 2.84 -19.96 -17.31
C MET A 284 2.71 -20.01 -18.84
N ASN A 285 1.53 -19.67 -19.37
CA ASN A 285 1.29 -19.60 -20.82
C ASN A 285 1.89 -18.36 -21.48
N THR A 286 2.21 -17.35 -20.67
CA THR A 286 2.93 -16.15 -21.11
C THR A 286 4.40 -16.43 -20.87
N LYS A 287 5.31 -16.32 -21.86
CA LYS A 287 6.75 -16.50 -21.61
C LYS A 287 7.25 -15.44 -20.61
N ILE A 288 7.21 -15.74 -19.32
CA ILE A 288 7.79 -14.94 -18.26
C ILE A 288 9.11 -15.60 -17.90
N ILE A 289 10.18 -14.83 -18.08
CA ILE A 289 11.56 -15.22 -17.81
C ILE A 289 11.70 -15.34 -16.28
N ASP A 290 11.94 -16.57 -15.84
CA ASP A 290 12.49 -17.02 -14.55
C ASP A 290 12.05 -16.24 -13.29
N PHE A 291 11.17 -16.86 -12.50
CA PHE A 291 10.61 -16.32 -11.25
C PHE A 291 11.59 -16.31 -10.07
N SER A 292 12.85 -16.67 -10.29
CA SER A 292 13.87 -16.53 -9.28
C SER A 292 14.54 -15.14 -9.38
N TYR A 293 14.25 -14.30 -8.39
CA TYR A 293 15.07 -13.13 -8.03
C TYR A 293 14.88 -11.85 -8.87
N VAL A 294 14.21 -10.85 -8.28
CA VAL A 294 14.21 -9.45 -8.77
C VAL A 294 14.89 -8.55 -7.74
N GLY A 295 16.13 -8.88 -7.40
CA GLY A 295 17.08 -8.08 -6.63
C GLY A 295 18.32 -7.75 -7.48
N LYS A 296 19.05 -6.67 -7.16
CA LYS A 296 20.19 -6.19 -7.94
C LYS A 296 21.26 -7.29 -8.17
N LYS A 297 21.78 -7.36 -9.41
CA LYS A 297 22.94 -8.08 -9.98
C LYS A 297 23.57 -9.22 -9.13
N PRO A 298 23.78 -10.42 -9.71
CA PRO A 298 24.44 -11.53 -9.00
C PRO A 298 25.89 -11.16 -8.69
N LYS A 299 26.28 -11.19 -7.41
CA LYS A 299 27.63 -11.59 -7.03
C LYS A 299 27.58 -13.10 -6.80
N GLN A 300 28.23 -13.84 -7.68
CA GLN A 300 28.53 -15.25 -7.49
C GLN A 300 29.27 -15.39 -6.15
N LEU A 301 28.62 -15.93 -5.13
CA LEU A 301 29.28 -16.43 -3.94
C LEU A 301 29.48 -17.92 -4.18
N THR A 302 30.59 -18.27 -4.83
CA THR A 302 31.09 -19.64 -4.82
C THR A 302 31.51 -19.99 -3.40
N LEU A 303 30.90 -21.05 -2.88
CA LEU A 303 31.31 -21.75 -1.67
C LEU A 303 32.66 -22.42 -1.91
N LEU A 304 33.58 -22.20 -0.95
CA LEU A 304 34.74 -23.02 -0.57
C LEU A 304 35.75 -23.37 -1.67
N GLU A 305 36.96 -22.79 -1.55
CA GLU A 305 38.19 -23.59 -1.56
C GLU A 305 39.23 -22.96 -0.61
N LYS A 306 39.84 -23.82 0.22
CA LYS A 306 40.98 -23.53 1.10
C LYS A 306 42.26 -23.37 0.29
N HIS A 307 43.30 -22.92 0.99
CA HIS A 307 44.72 -22.71 0.63
C HIS A 307 44.98 -21.21 0.46
N GLY A 308 45.77 -20.54 1.29
CA GLY A 308 46.95 -20.97 2.02
C GLY A 308 47.98 -19.86 1.82
N GLU A 309 48.57 -19.40 2.93
CA GLU A 309 49.93 -18.87 2.99
C GLU A 309 50.32 -17.47 2.43
N PHE A 310 51.13 -16.80 3.26
CA PHE A 310 52.05 -15.67 3.02
C PHE A 310 51.44 -14.28 2.71
N ALA A 311 51.99 -13.14 3.14
CA ALA A 311 53.05 -12.74 4.08
C ALA A 311 52.82 -11.22 4.30
N ALA A 312 52.92 -10.73 5.54
CA ALA A 312 53.92 -9.77 6.01
C ALA A 312 54.10 -8.42 5.25
N ALA A 313 54.25 -7.38 6.08
CA ALA A 313 55.04 -6.16 5.90
C ALA A 313 54.31 -4.85 5.49
N THR A 314 54.18 -3.95 6.48
CA THR A 314 54.69 -2.55 6.52
C THR A 314 54.92 -1.84 5.18
N ARG A 315 54.46 -0.60 4.95
CA ARG A 315 54.56 0.62 5.78
C ARG A 315 53.38 1.55 5.49
#